data_AF-A0A3G2R2R4-F1
#
_entry.id   AF-A0A3G2R2R4-F1
#
_cell.length_a   1.000
_cell.length_b   1.000
_cell.length_c   1.000
_cell.angle_alpha   90.00
_cell.angle_beta   90.00
_cell.angle_gamma   90.00
#
_symmetry.space_group_name_H-M   'P 1'
#
loop_
_entity.id
_entity.type
_entity.pdbx_description
1 polymer ?
#
loop_
_entity_poly.entity_id
_entity_poly.type
_entity_poly.pdbx_seq_one_letter_code
_entity_poly.pdbx_strand_id
1 'polypeptide(L)'
;MNKQVLFVPGIKNKSGLDNDEDIETMDIMRDEETEATGILKIKSLNGPLTLILPGTHTKVLKLNEKNQITTCLTTMAGEIFSILVTNTILADSVPKSLVTQIEPEEILKGALISHRMGFTRGCFSTRIISQFTSLDGNKKVIFYLVLLGIILGQDLIAIKDSNACNLEKNNPIVIGGPNHLRKAFYYLFEKECDIKEKIIILDDDTVEMSTVIRAKEIGLNFLNKGRGSL
;
A
#
# COMPACT_ATOMS: atom_id res chain seq x y z
N MET A 1 -30.71 16.26 23.01
CA MET A 1 -30.83 15.00 22.24
C MET A 1 -29.51 14.25 22.41
N ASN A 2 -29.48 13.09 23.07
CA ASN A 2 -28.25 12.30 23.22
C ASN A 2 -28.02 11.48 21.95
N LYS A 3 -26.88 11.69 21.28
CA LYS A 3 -26.45 10.88 20.12
C LYS A 3 -25.47 9.82 20.61
N GLN A 4 -25.65 8.58 20.15
CA GLN A 4 -24.66 7.52 20.36
C GLN A 4 -23.53 7.66 19.34
N VAL A 5 -22.29 7.53 19.81
CA VAL A 5 -21.09 7.55 18.96
C VAL A 5 -20.34 6.25 19.23
N LEU A 6 -20.05 5.50 18.18
CA LEU A 6 -19.30 4.25 18.22
C LEU A 6 -17.96 4.47 17.51
N PHE A 7 -16.87 4.04 18.12
CA PHE A 7 -15.56 4.00 17.50
C PHE A 7 -15.21 2.56 17.15
N VAL A 8 -14.86 2.31 15.90
CA VAL A 8 -14.29 1.02 15.50
C VAL A 8 -12.85 0.99 16.01
N PRO A 9 -12.44 -0.04 16.77
CA PRO A 9 -11.06 -0.15 17.23
C PRO A 9 -10.15 -0.49 16.05
N GLY A 10 -8.94 0.08 16.06
CA GLY A 10 -7.86 -0.38 15.19
C GLY A 10 -7.36 -1.78 15.60
N ILE A 11 -6.44 -2.31 14.81
CA ILE A 11 -5.80 -3.61 15.06
C ILE A 11 -4.30 -3.45 15.30
N LYS A 12 -3.71 -4.46 15.92
CA LYS A 12 -2.26 -4.56 16.10
C LYS A 12 -1.82 -6.00 15.93
N ASN A 13 -0.58 -6.20 15.48
CA ASN A 13 0.01 -7.52 15.47
C ASN A 13 0.24 -8.01 16.91
N LYS A 14 0.21 -9.33 17.06
CA LYS A 14 0.45 -9.98 18.34
C LYS A 14 1.95 -10.24 18.48
N SER A 15 2.69 -9.24 18.92
CA SER A 15 4.14 -9.34 19.18
C SER A 15 4.50 -8.74 20.55
N GLY A 16 5.50 -9.35 21.21
CA GLY A 16 6.14 -8.84 22.42
C GLY A 16 7.29 -7.88 22.07
N LEU A 17 8.11 -7.51 23.04
CA LEU A 17 9.34 -6.75 22.84
C LEU A 17 10.53 -7.58 23.35
N ASP A 18 10.50 -8.89 23.10
CA ASP A 18 11.42 -9.83 23.74
C ASP A 18 12.70 -10.00 22.90
N ASN A 19 12.67 -9.73 21.59
CA ASN A 19 13.83 -9.73 20.70
C ASN A 19 13.65 -8.86 19.42
N ASP A 20 14.71 -8.71 18.61
CA ASP A 20 14.70 -7.90 17.39
C ASP A 20 13.76 -8.43 16.27
N GLU A 21 13.51 -9.75 16.21
CA GLU A 21 12.55 -10.34 15.26
C GLU A 21 11.10 -9.92 15.61
N ASP A 22 10.83 -9.69 16.90
CA ASP A 22 9.54 -9.16 17.32
C ASP A 22 9.30 -7.75 16.77
N ILE A 23 10.35 -6.91 16.71
CA ILE A 23 10.23 -5.52 16.22
C ILE A 23 9.81 -5.48 14.74
N GLU A 24 10.35 -6.37 13.90
CA GLU A 24 9.98 -6.44 12.48
C GLU A 24 8.51 -6.82 12.29
N THR A 25 7.99 -7.70 13.15
CA THR A 25 6.60 -8.19 13.07
C THR A 25 5.61 -7.32 13.85
N MET A 26 6.07 -6.31 14.58
CA MET A 26 5.21 -5.32 15.25
C MET A 26 4.59 -4.36 14.25
N ASP A 27 3.28 -4.21 14.32
CA ASP A 27 2.59 -3.18 13.55
C ASP A 27 1.24 -2.81 14.19
N ILE A 28 0.75 -1.62 13.84
CA ILE A 28 -0.57 -1.10 14.19
C ILE A 28 -1.28 -0.55 12.96
N MET A 29 -2.59 -0.70 12.93
CA MET A 29 -3.42 -0.22 11.84
C MET A 29 -4.71 0.36 12.39
N ARG A 30 -5.19 1.43 11.75
CA ARG A 30 -6.40 2.10 12.15
C ARG A 30 -7.09 2.69 10.93
N ASP A 31 -8.37 2.38 10.81
CA ASP A 31 -9.28 2.72 9.73
C ASP A 31 -9.18 1.74 8.55
N GLU A 32 -7.99 1.26 8.17
CA GLU A 32 -7.85 0.32 7.06
C GLU A 32 -8.39 -1.10 7.39
N GLU A 33 -8.58 -1.46 8.67
CA GLU A 33 -9.27 -2.71 9.02
C GLU A 33 -10.75 -2.69 8.60
N THR A 34 -11.36 -1.50 8.66
CA THR A 34 -12.74 -1.28 8.23
C THR A 34 -12.82 -1.31 6.70
N GLU A 35 -11.86 -0.69 6.00
CA GLU A 35 -11.73 -0.76 4.55
C GLU A 35 -11.59 -2.23 4.07
N ALA A 36 -10.63 -2.96 4.66
CA ALA A 36 -10.34 -4.35 4.30
C ALA A 36 -11.56 -5.26 4.43
N THR A 37 -12.27 -5.20 5.55
CA THR A 37 -13.47 -6.03 5.75
C THR A 37 -14.64 -5.59 4.85
N GLY A 38 -14.69 -4.32 4.43
CA GLY A 38 -15.60 -3.83 3.40
C GLY A 38 -15.29 -4.39 2.02
N ILE A 39 -14.02 -4.39 1.62
CA ILE A 39 -13.54 -4.93 0.33
C ILE A 39 -13.92 -6.40 0.18
N LEU A 40 -13.63 -7.22 1.20
CA LEU A 40 -13.96 -8.66 1.18
C LEU A 40 -15.45 -8.89 0.91
N LYS A 41 -16.30 -8.08 1.55
CA LYS A 41 -17.74 -8.18 1.41
C LYS A 41 -18.22 -7.76 0.03
N ILE A 42 -17.81 -6.58 -0.46
CA ILE A 42 -18.26 -6.04 -1.75
C ILE A 42 -17.87 -6.97 -2.88
N LYS A 43 -16.63 -7.50 -2.83
CA LYS A 43 -16.09 -8.36 -3.88
C LYS A 43 -16.34 -9.84 -3.65
N SER A 44 -17.02 -10.22 -2.55
CA SER A 44 -17.22 -11.60 -2.14
C SER A 44 -15.92 -12.42 -2.11
N LEU A 45 -14.83 -11.79 -1.67
CA LEU A 45 -13.51 -12.41 -1.60
C LEU A 45 -13.43 -13.29 -0.36
N ASN A 46 -12.76 -14.43 -0.50
CA ASN A 46 -12.45 -15.32 0.60
C ASN A 46 -10.96 -15.58 0.65
N GLY A 47 -10.41 -15.61 1.86
CA GLY A 47 -9.03 -16.00 2.09
C GLY A 47 -8.80 -17.50 1.85
N PRO A 48 -7.52 -17.94 1.87
CA PRO A 48 -6.38 -17.15 2.31
C PRO A 48 -5.92 -16.18 1.20
N LEU A 49 -5.66 -14.92 1.56
CA LEU A 49 -5.22 -13.89 0.60
C LEU A 49 -4.37 -12.80 1.28
N THR A 50 -3.65 -12.05 0.45
CA THR A 50 -2.92 -10.84 0.86
C THR A 50 -3.62 -9.62 0.29
N LEU A 51 -4.01 -8.66 1.11
CA LEU A 51 -4.60 -7.40 0.69
C LEU A 51 -3.56 -6.28 0.82
N ILE A 52 -3.37 -5.48 -0.22
CA ILE A 52 -2.42 -4.38 -0.26
C ILE A 52 -3.19 -3.09 -0.54
N LEU A 53 -3.11 -2.14 0.38
CA LEU A 53 -3.79 -0.85 0.36
C LEU A 53 -2.72 0.25 0.33
N PRO A 54 -2.21 0.61 -0.86
CA PRO A 54 -1.26 1.69 -0.98
C PRO A 54 -1.92 3.06 -0.74
N GLY A 55 -1.20 3.95 -0.06
CA GLY A 55 -1.67 5.28 0.30
C GLY A 55 -0.54 6.13 0.88
N THR A 56 -0.84 7.06 1.80
CA THR A 56 0.20 7.78 2.57
C THR A 56 1.10 6.78 3.29
N HIS A 57 0.49 5.78 3.91
CA HIS A 57 1.15 4.57 4.37
C HIS A 57 0.64 3.39 3.55
N THR A 58 1.52 2.53 3.06
CA THR A 58 1.09 1.29 2.41
C THR A 58 0.76 0.30 3.52
N LYS A 59 -0.48 -0.20 3.53
CA LYS A 59 -0.88 -1.28 4.42
C LYS A 59 -0.91 -2.60 3.66
N VAL A 60 -0.33 -3.64 4.24
CA VAL A 60 -0.44 -5.02 3.77
C VAL A 60 -1.10 -5.84 4.86
N LEU A 61 -2.11 -6.63 4.50
CA LEU A 61 -2.88 -7.45 5.42
C LEU A 61 -2.88 -8.89 4.94
N LYS A 62 -2.70 -9.82 5.88
CA LYS A 62 -2.93 -11.24 5.64
C LYS A 62 -4.29 -11.64 6.16
N LEU A 63 -5.02 -12.39 5.34
CA LEU A 63 -6.30 -12.96 5.70
C LEU A 63 -6.27 -14.47 5.58
N ASN A 64 -6.81 -15.17 6.58
CA ASN A 64 -6.95 -16.62 6.58
C ASN A 64 -8.23 -17.09 5.86
N GLU A 65 -8.46 -18.40 5.81
CA GLU A 65 -9.62 -19.05 5.17
C GLU A 65 -10.96 -18.62 5.79
N LYS A 66 -10.94 -18.04 6.99
CA LYS A 66 -12.11 -17.53 7.70
C LYS A 66 -12.30 -16.02 7.54
N ASN A 67 -11.56 -15.38 6.63
CA ASN A 67 -11.55 -13.93 6.42
C ASN A 67 -11.16 -13.12 7.66
N GLN A 68 -10.37 -13.71 8.55
CA GLN A 68 -9.83 -13.00 9.71
C GLN A 68 -8.48 -12.40 9.32
N ILE A 69 -8.29 -11.11 9.65
CA ILE A 69 -6.98 -10.47 9.53
C ILE A 69 -6.06 -11.12 10.57
N THR A 70 -5.01 -11.79 10.12
CA THR A 70 -4.07 -12.51 10.99
C THR A 70 -2.88 -11.67 11.37
N THR A 71 -2.47 -10.76 10.49
CA THR A 71 -1.31 -9.88 10.66
C THR A 71 -1.33 -8.77 9.62
N CYS A 72 -0.59 -7.69 9.88
CA CYS A 72 -0.40 -6.58 8.98
C CYS A 72 1.04 -6.08 8.93
N LEU A 73 1.36 -5.32 7.88
CA LEU A 73 2.64 -4.63 7.68
C LEU A 73 2.37 -3.24 7.11
N THR A 74 3.10 -2.26 7.61
CA THR A 74 2.96 -0.85 7.23
C THR A 74 4.28 -0.32 6.75
N THR A 75 4.27 0.34 5.59
CA THR A 75 5.40 1.15 5.12
C THR A 75 4.94 2.60 4.90
N MET A 76 5.90 3.53 4.80
CA MET A 76 5.62 4.97 4.66
C MET A 76 5.88 5.50 3.24
N ALA A 77 5.68 4.67 2.21
CA ALA A 77 6.02 5.02 0.84
C ALA A 77 5.40 6.33 0.34
N GLY A 78 4.09 6.52 0.53
CA GLY A 78 3.40 7.73 0.07
C GLY A 78 3.87 9.00 0.78
N GLU A 79 4.07 8.93 2.09
CA GLU A 79 4.58 10.05 2.90
C GLU A 79 6.00 10.44 2.47
N ILE A 80 6.90 9.46 2.35
CA ILE A 80 8.28 9.69 1.90
C ILE A 80 8.28 10.24 0.48
N PHE A 81 7.48 9.68 -0.43
CA PHE A 81 7.38 10.16 -1.81
C PHE A 81 6.92 11.61 -1.87
N SER A 82 5.89 11.98 -1.10
CA SER A 82 5.43 13.36 -1.00
C SER A 82 6.56 14.30 -0.59
N ILE A 83 7.33 13.94 0.45
CA ILE A 83 8.46 14.76 0.91
C ILE A 83 9.52 14.90 -0.19
N LEU A 84 9.87 13.82 -0.88
CA LEU A 84 10.87 13.85 -1.94
C LEU A 84 10.49 14.79 -3.08
N VAL A 85 9.23 14.74 -3.53
CA VAL A 85 8.77 15.54 -4.68
C VAL A 85 8.40 16.98 -4.34
N THR A 86 8.28 17.34 -3.04
CA THR A 86 7.92 18.72 -2.63
C THR A 86 8.97 19.44 -1.78
N ASN A 87 9.69 18.73 -0.91
CA ASN A 87 10.50 19.32 0.17
C ASN A 87 11.99 18.94 0.08
N THR A 88 12.45 18.48 -1.07
CA THR A 88 13.87 18.17 -1.30
C THR A 88 14.37 18.76 -2.61
N ILE A 89 15.67 18.67 -2.84
CA ILE A 89 16.32 19.05 -4.11
C ILE A 89 15.79 18.28 -5.32
N LEU A 90 15.06 17.18 -5.14
CA LEU A 90 14.47 16.40 -6.23
C LEU A 90 13.21 17.06 -6.80
N ALA A 91 12.57 17.96 -6.05
CA ALA A 91 11.36 18.67 -6.45
C ALA A 91 11.55 19.47 -7.76
N ASP A 92 12.76 19.95 -8.03
CA ASP A 92 13.10 20.68 -9.26
C ASP A 92 13.08 19.78 -10.51
N SER A 93 13.30 18.48 -10.32
CA SER A 93 13.44 17.46 -11.37
C SER A 93 12.12 16.80 -11.74
N VAL A 94 11.02 17.11 -11.05
CA VAL A 94 9.69 16.48 -11.25
C VAL A 94 8.60 17.53 -11.52
N PRO A 95 7.38 17.11 -11.95
CA PRO A 95 6.25 18.01 -12.10
C PRO A 95 5.73 18.45 -10.74
N LYS A 96 5.10 19.62 -10.68
CA LYS A 96 4.43 20.11 -9.46
C LYS A 96 3.06 19.46 -9.24
N SER A 97 2.48 18.87 -10.28
CA SER A 97 1.19 18.19 -10.24
C SER A 97 1.38 16.69 -10.06
N LEU A 98 0.40 16.05 -9.40
CA LEU A 98 0.32 14.60 -9.30
C LEU A 98 0.30 13.96 -10.70
N VAL A 99 1.15 12.95 -10.91
CA VAL A 99 1.10 12.10 -12.10
C VAL A 99 0.24 10.88 -11.79
N THR A 100 -0.89 10.75 -12.50
CA THR A 100 -1.84 9.64 -12.32
C THR A 100 -1.71 8.56 -13.40
N GLN A 101 -1.12 8.90 -14.55
CA GLN A 101 -0.83 7.95 -15.61
C GLN A 101 0.50 7.25 -15.32
N ILE A 102 0.46 5.92 -15.19
CA ILE A 102 1.64 5.10 -14.93
C ILE A 102 2.23 4.60 -16.23
N GLU A 103 3.54 4.76 -16.39
CA GLU A 103 4.36 4.10 -17.41
C GLU A 103 5.14 2.95 -16.73
N PRO A 104 4.77 1.67 -17.00
CA PRO A 104 5.30 0.53 -16.26
C PRO A 104 6.83 0.44 -16.32
N GLU A 105 7.41 0.73 -17.48
CA GLU A 105 8.86 0.69 -17.69
C GLU A 105 9.64 1.62 -16.77
N GLU A 106 9.12 2.82 -16.49
CA GLU A 106 9.79 3.79 -15.61
C GLU A 106 9.62 3.42 -14.13
N ILE A 107 8.47 2.86 -13.73
CA ILE A 107 8.28 2.28 -12.39
C ILE A 107 9.29 1.14 -12.16
N LEU A 108 9.35 0.18 -13.08
CA LEU A 108 10.22 -1.00 -12.98
C LEU A 108 11.70 -0.62 -12.99
N LYS A 109 12.07 0.38 -13.79
CA LYS A 109 13.43 0.94 -13.79
C LYS A 109 13.77 1.60 -12.46
N GLY A 110 12.83 2.33 -11.85
CA GLY A 110 12.99 2.88 -10.51
C GLY A 110 13.26 1.79 -9.47
N ALA A 111 12.44 0.73 -9.45
CA ALA A 111 12.64 -0.40 -8.53
C ALA A 111 14.01 -1.06 -8.74
N LEU A 112 14.43 -1.29 -10.00
CA LEU A 112 15.74 -1.84 -10.31
C LEU A 112 16.90 -0.95 -9.82
N ILE A 113 16.78 0.38 -9.95
CA ILE A 113 17.76 1.33 -9.39
C ILE A 113 17.83 1.17 -7.87
N SER A 114 16.68 1.07 -7.21
CA SER A 114 16.58 0.87 -5.76
C SER A 114 17.30 -0.39 -5.31
N HIS A 115 17.06 -1.52 -5.98
CA HIS A 115 17.70 -2.81 -5.69
C HIS A 115 19.22 -2.77 -5.87
N ARG A 116 19.71 -2.04 -6.88
CA ARG A 116 21.15 -2.00 -7.20
C ARG A 116 21.95 -0.98 -6.40
N MET A 117 21.35 0.16 -6.08
CA MET A 117 22.06 1.31 -5.53
C MET A 117 21.61 1.66 -4.11
N GLY A 118 20.54 1.05 -3.62
CA GLY A 118 19.86 1.43 -2.39
C GLY A 118 19.01 2.68 -2.56
N PHE A 119 18.16 2.92 -1.57
CA PHE A 119 17.15 3.98 -1.59
C PHE A 119 17.73 5.40 -1.78
N THR A 120 18.64 5.83 -0.90
CA THR A 120 19.12 7.21 -0.85
C THR A 120 19.92 7.60 -2.10
N ARG A 121 20.83 6.70 -2.54
CA ARG A 121 21.61 6.89 -3.77
C ARG A 121 20.74 6.77 -5.01
N GLY A 122 19.77 5.85 -5.02
CA GLY A 122 18.80 5.72 -6.10
C GLY A 122 18.01 7.03 -6.30
N CYS A 123 17.44 7.58 -5.23
CA CYS A 123 16.75 8.88 -5.27
C CYS A 123 17.66 9.99 -5.81
N PHE A 124 18.88 10.13 -5.28
CA PHE A 124 19.81 11.17 -5.72
C PHE A 124 20.27 11.02 -7.17
N SER A 125 20.29 9.79 -7.72
CA SER A 125 20.66 9.55 -9.11
C SER A 125 19.74 10.28 -10.11
N THR A 126 18.45 10.41 -9.77
CA THR A 126 17.48 11.17 -10.58
C THR A 126 17.86 12.65 -10.68
N ARG A 127 18.36 13.24 -9.58
CA ARG A 127 18.89 14.61 -9.57
C ARG A 127 20.13 14.75 -10.42
N ILE A 128 21.07 13.81 -10.30
CA ILE A 128 22.31 13.85 -11.11
C ILE A 128 21.97 13.80 -12.59
N ILE A 129 21.14 12.85 -13.02
CA ILE A 129 20.75 12.72 -14.44
C ILE A 129 20.02 13.98 -14.92
N SER A 130 19.21 14.61 -14.07
CA SER A 130 18.53 15.87 -14.40
C SER A 130 19.46 17.04 -14.72
N GLN A 131 20.72 17.01 -14.23
CA GLN A 131 21.71 18.06 -14.54
C GLN A 131 22.35 17.90 -15.92
N PHE A 132 22.33 16.67 -16.45
CA PHE A 132 22.92 16.34 -17.74
C PHE A 132 21.87 16.17 -18.84
N THR A 133 20.59 16.45 -18.55
CA THR A 133 19.48 16.29 -19.49
C THR A 133 18.58 17.53 -19.48
N SER A 134 18.05 17.92 -20.65
CA SER A 134 17.03 18.98 -20.72
C SER A 134 15.74 18.54 -20.03
N LEU A 135 15.26 19.31 -19.05
CA LEU A 135 14.04 19.02 -18.30
C LEU A 135 12.80 19.63 -18.96
N ASP A 136 12.27 18.96 -19.98
CA ASP A 136 10.91 19.23 -20.46
C ASP A 136 9.84 18.56 -19.58
N GLY A 137 8.56 18.80 -19.88
CA GLY A 137 7.45 18.22 -19.11
C GLY A 137 7.44 16.69 -19.12
N ASN A 138 7.78 16.06 -20.25
CA ASN A 138 7.78 14.60 -20.38
C ASN A 138 8.88 13.98 -19.52
N LYS A 139 10.10 14.53 -19.53
CA LYS A 139 11.18 14.00 -18.69
C LYS A 139 10.93 14.19 -17.20
N LYS A 140 10.26 15.27 -16.81
CA LYS A 140 9.83 15.44 -15.42
C LYS A 140 8.85 14.34 -15.00
N VAL A 141 7.88 14.00 -15.84
CA VAL A 141 6.96 12.87 -15.60
C VAL A 141 7.73 11.55 -15.48
N ILE A 142 8.68 11.29 -16.38
CA ILE A 142 9.55 10.10 -16.29
C ILE A 142 10.29 10.05 -14.94
N PHE A 143 10.92 11.16 -14.52
CA PHE A 143 11.64 11.19 -13.24
C PHE A 143 10.73 11.03 -12.03
N TYR A 144 9.51 11.55 -12.09
CA TYR A 144 8.50 11.31 -11.07
C TYR A 144 8.18 9.81 -10.95
N LEU A 145 7.95 9.13 -12.08
CA LEU A 145 7.66 7.69 -12.10
C LEU A 145 8.86 6.86 -11.64
N VAL A 146 10.07 7.21 -12.05
CA VAL A 146 11.30 6.55 -11.57
C VAL A 146 11.46 6.71 -10.05
N LEU A 147 11.21 7.90 -9.50
CA LEU A 147 11.25 8.11 -8.05
C LEU A 147 10.20 7.30 -7.30
N LEU A 148 8.97 7.24 -7.85
CA LEU A 148 7.92 6.40 -7.29
C LEU A 148 8.35 4.92 -7.32
N GLY A 149 8.90 4.45 -8.44
CA GLY A 149 9.44 3.10 -8.58
C GLY A 149 10.56 2.78 -7.59
N ILE A 150 11.46 3.74 -7.29
CA ILE A 150 12.53 3.55 -6.31
C ILE A 150 11.96 3.24 -4.92
N ILE A 151 10.95 3.99 -4.48
CA ILE A 151 10.31 3.82 -3.18
C ILE A 151 9.51 2.53 -3.14
N LEU A 152 8.66 2.32 -4.15
CA LEU A 152 7.81 1.13 -4.19
C LEU A 152 8.64 -0.16 -4.36
N GLY A 153 9.83 -0.08 -4.93
CA GLY A 153 10.80 -1.18 -4.93
C GLY A 153 11.29 -1.55 -3.53
N GLN A 154 11.47 -0.58 -2.63
CA GLN A 154 11.79 -0.85 -1.22
C GLN A 154 10.58 -1.41 -0.46
N ASP A 155 9.37 -0.90 -0.72
CA ASP A 155 8.14 -1.50 -0.19
C ASP A 155 8.02 -2.97 -0.61
N LEU A 156 8.32 -3.28 -1.88
CA LEU A 156 8.28 -4.65 -2.36
C LEU A 156 9.28 -5.56 -1.63
N ILE A 157 10.49 -5.08 -1.33
CA ILE A 157 11.45 -5.82 -0.49
C ILE A 157 10.85 -6.04 0.90
N ALA A 158 10.37 -4.98 1.55
CA ALA A 158 9.79 -5.08 2.88
C ALA A 158 8.64 -6.11 2.94
N ILE A 159 7.77 -6.13 1.93
CA ILE A 159 6.66 -7.09 1.85
C ILE A 159 7.15 -8.52 1.63
N LYS A 160 8.15 -8.72 0.77
CA LYS A 160 8.68 -10.05 0.43
C LYS A 160 9.47 -10.68 1.58
N ASP A 161 10.25 -9.85 2.28
CA ASP A 161 11.20 -10.30 3.29
C ASP A 161 10.60 -10.25 4.71
N SER A 162 9.39 -9.71 4.88
CA SER A 162 8.72 -9.65 6.18
C SER A 162 8.33 -11.04 6.69
N ASN A 163 8.64 -11.34 7.96
CA ASN A 163 8.18 -12.58 8.60
C ASN A 163 6.68 -12.54 8.91
N ALA A 164 6.13 -11.34 9.08
CA ALA A 164 4.70 -11.14 9.32
C ALA A 164 3.88 -11.33 8.03
N CYS A 165 4.31 -10.72 6.91
CA CYS A 165 3.47 -10.61 5.71
C CYS A 165 4.05 -11.27 4.44
N ASN A 166 4.97 -12.25 4.58
CA ASN A 166 5.61 -12.92 3.44
C ASN A 166 4.62 -13.35 2.36
N LEU A 167 4.99 -13.20 1.08
CA LEU A 167 4.10 -13.57 -0.01
C LEU A 167 4.08 -15.09 -0.21
N GLU A 168 2.92 -15.69 0.01
CA GLU A 168 2.72 -17.12 -0.26
C GLU A 168 2.42 -17.31 -1.74
N LYS A 169 3.18 -18.18 -2.40
CA LYS A 169 3.09 -18.41 -3.86
C LYS A 169 1.68 -18.78 -4.34
N ASN A 170 0.83 -19.32 -3.48
CA ASN A 170 -0.50 -19.82 -3.85
C ASN A 170 -1.65 -18.89 -3.48
N ASN A 171 -1.41 -17.86 -2.68
CA ASN A 171 -2.49 -17.02 -2.19
C ASN A 171 -2.68 -15.81 -3.13
N PRO A 172 -3.92 -15.44 -3.47
CA PRO A 172 -4.19 -14.23 -4.23
C PRO A 172 -3.63 -12.98 -3.56
N ILE A 173 -3.19 -12.02 -4.37
CA ILE A 173 -2.87 -10.66 -3.95
C ILE A 173 -3.98 -9.75 -4.45
N VAL A 174 -4.64 -9.05 -3.55
CA VAL A 174 -5.67 -8.06 -3.87
C VAL A 174 -5.07 -6.68 -3.64
N ILE A 175 -5.18 -5.77 -4.62
CA ILE A 175 -4.59 -4.43 -4.55
C ILE A 175 -5.70 -3.37 -4.65
N GLY A 176 -5.88 -2.62 -3.56
CA GLY A 176 -6.80 -1.49 -3.46
C GLY A 176 -6.09 -0.14 -3.58
N GLY A 177 -6.64 0.90 -2.96
CA GLY A 177 -6.04 2.24 -2.94
C GLY A 177 -6.15 3.02 -4.27
N PRO A 178 -5.51 4.20 -4.35
CA PRO A 178 -5.58 5.09 -5.50
C PRO A 178 -5.12 4.43 -6.81
N ASN A 179 -5.80 4.74 -7.92
CA ASN A 179 -5.61 4.08 -9.23
C ASN A 179 -4.15 4.00 -9.69
N HIS A 180 -3.39 5.08 -9.52
CA HIS A 180 -2.00 5.15 -9.96
C HIS A 180 -1.08 4.28 -9.09
N LEU A 181 -1.27 4.26 -7.77
CA LEU A 181 -0.48 3.41 -6.87
C LEU A 181 -0.80 1.93 -7.05
N ARG A 182 -2.09 1.57 -7.16
CA ARG A 182 -2.48 0.17 -7.35
C ARG A 182 -1.96 -0.42 -8.66
N LYS A 183 -1.92 0.38 -9.73
CA LYS A 183 -1.29 0.01 -11.00
C LYS A 183 0.22 -0.14 -10.85
N ALA A 184 0.89 0.79 -10.16
CA ALA A 184 2.33 0.71 -9.94
C ALA A 184 2.72 -0.58 -9.18
N PHE A 185 2.00 -0.90 -8.08
CA PHE A 185 2.18 -2.16 -7.36
C PHE A 185 1.88 -3.38 -8.23
N TYR A 186 0.81 -3.36 -9.03
CA TYR A 186 0.51 -4.45 -9.97
C TYR A 186 1.71 -4.77 -10.87
N TYR A 187 2.29 -3.76 -11.53
CA TYR A 187 3.42 -3.98 -12.43
C TYR A 187 4.66 -4.50 -11.71
N LEU A 188 4.91 -4.02 -10.48
CA LEU A 188 6.02 -4.49 -9.65
C LEU A 188 5.85 -5.97 -9.28
N PHE A 189 4.69 -6.36 -8.74
CA PHE A 189 4.41 -7.75 -8.40
C PHE A 189 4.38 -8.67 -9.62
N GLU A 190 3.78 -8.21 -10.73
CA GLU A 190 3.76 -8.96 -11.99
C GLU A 190 5.20 -9.27 -12.46
N LYS A 191 6.10 -8.29 -12.40
CA LYS A 191 7.45 -8.44 -12.90
C LYS A 191 8.36 -9.24 -11.97
N GLU A 192 8.23 -9.05 -10.66
CA GLU A 192 9.21 -9.53 -9.67
C GLU A 192 8.77 -10.76 -8.87
N CYS A 193 7.48 -11.13 -8.90
CA CYS A 193 6.96 -12.19 -8.05
C CYS A 193 6.46 -13.44 -8.78
N ASP A 194 6.48 -13.51 -10.12
CA ASP A 194 6.03 -14.68 -10.92
C ASP A 194 4.63 -15.21 -10.50
N ILE A 195 3.70 -14.28 -10.22
CA ILE A 195 2.35 -14.56 -9.66
C ILE A 195 1.23 -13.84 -10.41
N LYS A 196 1.44 -13.46 -11.67
CA LYS A 196 0.52 -12.60 -12.44
C LYS A 196 -0.95 -13.01 -12.36
N GLU A 197 -1.24 -14.31 -12.51
CA GLU A 197 -2.61 -14.85 -12.54
C GLU A 197 -3.35 -14.74 -11.20
N LYS A 198 -2.63 -14.36 -10.13
CA LYS A 198 -3.15 -14.30 -8.76
C LYS A 198 -3.31 -12.86 -8.26
N ILE A 199 -3.03 -11.85 -9.09
CA ILE A 199 -3.16 -10.45 -8.71
C ILE A 199 -4.54 -9.91 -9.15
N ILE A 200 -5.31 -9.41 -8.19
CA ILE A 200 -6.63 -8.81 -8.38
C ILE A 200 -6.51 -7.31 -8.10
N ILE A 201 -6.71 -6.48 -9.12
CA ILE A 201 -6.80 -5.01 -8.95
C ILE A 201 -8.25 -4.63 -8.69
N LEU A 202 -8.51 -3.85 -7.64
CA LEU A 202 -9.84 -3.34 -7.35
C LEU A 202 -10.23 -2.17 -8.26
N ASP A 203 -11.52 -2.06 -8.55
CA ASP A 203 -12.13 -0.90 -9.21
C ASP A 203 -12.28 0.29 -8.24
N ASP A 204 -12.42 1.51 -8.78
CA ASP A 204 -12.52 2.74 -7.98
C ASP A 204 -13.74 2.74 -7.05
N ASP A 205 -14.90 2.30 -7.55
CA ASP A 205 -16.14 2.22 -6.76
C ASP A 205 -15.96 1.35 -5.51
N THR A 206 -15.28 0.20 -5.65
CA THR A 206 -15.00 -0.69 -4.51
C THR A 206 -14.10 -0.01 -3.49
N VAL A 207 -13.00 0.62 -3.93
CA VAL A 207 -12.06 1.29 -3.02
C VAL A 207 -12.77 2.41 -2.27
N GLU A 208 -13.49 3.28 -2.97
CA GLU A 208 -14.17 4.43 -2.37
C GLU A 208 -15.30 4.05 -1.41
N MET A 209 -16.06 2.98 -1.72
CA MET A 209 -17.26 2.63 -0.95
C MET A 209 -17.02 1.62 0.18
N SER A 210 -15.90 0.90 0.17
CA SER A 210 -15.60 -0.19 1.12
C SER A 210 -15.73 0.22 2.59
N THR A 211 -15.05 1.28 3.01
CA THR A 211 -15.10 1.80 4.37
C THR A 211 -16.51 2.27 4.75
N VAL A 212 -17.20 2.97 3.85
CA VAL A 212 -18.55 3.51 4.11
C VAL A 212 -19.56 2.38 4.30
N ILE A 213 -19.56 1.41 3.38
CA ILE A 213 -20.45 0.25 3.43
C ILE A 213 -20.22 -0.54 4.71
N ARG A 214 -18.95 -0.74 5.08
CA ARG A 214 -18.62 -1.50 6.28
C ARG A 214 -18.96 -0.77 7.57
N ALA A 215 -18.64 0.51 7.67
CA ALA A 215 -18.98 1.34 8.83
C ALA A 215 -20.50 1.39 9.06
N LYS A 216 -21.29 1.52 7.98
CA LYS A 216 -22.76 1.46 8.04
C LYS A 216 -23.23 0.12 8.62
N GLU A 217 -22.69 -0.98 8.14
CA GLU A 217 -23.05 -2.32 8.63
C GLU A 217 -22.67 -2.52 10.10
N ILE A 218 -21.48 -2.11 10.52
CA ILE A 218 -21.06 -2.18 11.93
C ILE A 218 -22.04 -1.40 12.81
N GLY A 219 -22.43 -0.19 12.39
CA GLY A 219 -23.42 0.62 13.08
C GLY A 219 -24.80 -0.06 13.16
N LEU A 220 -25.29 -0.62 12.06
CA LEU A 220 -26.56 -1.35 12.03
C LEU A 220 -26.53 -2.59 12.92
N ASN A 221 -25.44 -3.35 12.90
CA ASN A 221 -25.26 -4.52 13.75
C ASN A 221 -25.23 -4.14 15.23
N PHE A 222 -24.58 -3.03 15.58
CA PHE A 222 -24.57 -2.51 16.94
C PHE A 222 -25.99 -2.11 17.41
N LEU A 223 -26.76 -1.45 16.55
CA LEU A 223 -28.15 -1.09 16.85
C LEU A 223 -29.05 -2.32 17.00
N ASN A 224 -28.88 -3.33 16.14
CA ASN A 224 -29.69 -4.54 16.11
C ASN A 224 -29.39 -5.53 17.25
N LYS A 225 -28.14 -5.60 17.72
CA LYS A 225 -27.77 -6.48 18.85
C LYS A 225 -28.31 -6.02 20.21
N GLY A 226 -28.88 -4.82 20.29
CA GLY A 226 -29.35 -4.25 21.56
C GLY A 226 -28.19 -3.85 22.47
N ARG A 227 -28.45 -2.90 23.37
CA ARG A 227 -27.48 -2.35 24.32
C ARG A 227 -26.95 -3.44 25.27
N GLY A 228 -25.93 -4.22 24.93
CA GLY A 228 -25.47 -5.25 25.88
C GLY A 228 -24.33 -6.21 25.53
N SER A 229 -23.77 -6.27 24.32
CA SER A 229 -22.61 -7.15 24.10
C SER A 229 -21.67 -6.65 23.00
N LEU A 230 -20.59 -6.01 23.46
CA LEU A 230 -19.28 -6.01 22.80
C LEU A 230 -18.47 -7.17 23.37
#